data_AF-A0A7W6ID69-F1
#
_entry.id   AF-A0A7W6ID69-F1
#
_cell.length_a   1.000
_cell.length_b   1.000
_cell.length_c   1.000
_cell.angle_alpha   90.00
_cell.angle_beta   90.00
_cell.angle_gamma   90.00
#
_symmetry.space_group_name_H-M   'P 1'
#
loop_
_entity.id
_entity.type
_entity.pdbx_description
1 polymer ?
#
loop_
_entity_poly.entity_id
_entity_poly.type
_entity_poly.pdbx_seq_one_letter_code
_entity_poly.pdbx_strand_id
1 'polypeptide(L)'
;MSGRRLDHTAEAFEFIEDLDRLTTPQDIIDAMERSFARFGFENFIMTGLPHPDQRIESLVLLKKWPIDWYRRYTHNGYDRHDPIIRLCRQTVQPFEWSEARYDPETNPKGAEIMREAEEFGMRQGYCLPIHGLNGFEACLSMSGSALELTPQTKPALHLMTMYAFERARLILAPSPRPNPLTAREQESLRWAALGKSAADTGEILGVTERTITAHISSACIKLNAANKTHAVARALHHRLIEM
;
A
#
# COMPACT_ATOMS: atom_id res chain seq x y z
N MET A 1 -9.95 22.53 -37.00
CA MET A 1 -10.82 21.78 -36.07
C MET A 1 -10.28 22.00 -34.67
N SER A 2 -11.00 22.75 -33.86
CA SER A 2 -10.56 23.22 -32.53
C SER A 2 -10.55 22.04 -31.56
N GLY A 3 -9.37 21.70 -31.04
CA GLY A 3 -9.19 20.69 -30.01
C GLY A 3 -9.90 21.15 -28.74
N ARG A 4 -10.97 20.44 -28.37
CA ARG A 4 -11.70 20.65 -27.12
C ARG A 4 -10.70 20.45 -25.98
N ARG A 5 -10.30 21.53 -25.31
CA ARG A 5 -9.43 21.48 -24.13
C ARG A 5 -10.15 20.58 -23.11
N LEU A 6 -9.60 19.40 -22.84
CA LEU A 6 -10.16 18.45 -21.88
C LEU A 6 -10.24 19.17 -20.53
N ASP A 7 -11.45 19.23 -19.95
CA ASP A 7 -11.64 19.73 -18.60
C ASP A 7 -11.39 18.58 -17.63
N HIS A 8 -10.13 18.42 -17.23
CA HIS A 8 -9.70 17.35 -16.34
C HIS A 8 -10.42 17.39 -14.99
N THR A 9 -10.95 18.55 -14.57
CA THR A 9 -11.73 18.67 -13.35
C THR A 9 -13.10 18.03 -13.53
N ALA A 10 -13.82 18.37 -14.59
CA ALA A 10 -15.11 17.75 -14.90
C ALA A 10 -14.99 16.23 -15.05
N GLU A 11 -13.95 15.75 -15.77
CA GLU A 11 -13.70 14.32 -15.95
C GLU A 11 -13.43 13.59 -14.63
N ALA A 12 -12.67 14.20 -13.72
CA ALA A 12 -12.40 13.61 -12.42
C ALA A 12 -13.69 13.48 -11.59
N PHE A 13 -14.53 14.52 -11.58
CA PHE A 13 -15.80 14.49 -10.85
C PHE A 13 -16.80 13.49 -11.45
N GLU A 14 -16.96 13.46 -12.77
CA GLU A 14 -17.82 12.47 -13.45
C GLU A 14 -17.39 11.03 -13.11
N PHE A 15 -16.07 10.75 -13.17
CA PHE A 15 -15.55 9.44 -12.78
C PHE A 15 -15.86 9.11 -11.32
N ILE A 16 -15.68 10.06 -10.40
CA ILE A 16 -15.95 9.86 -8.97
C ILE A 16 -17.44 9.60 -8.71
N GLU A 17 -18.33 10.37 -9.33
CA GLU A 17 -19.79 10.17 -9.23
C GLU A 17 -20.22 8.79 -9.76
N ASP A 18 -19.56 8.31 -10.81
CA ASP A 18 -19.82 6.97 -11.35
C ASP A 18 -19.37 5.85 -10.41
N LEU A 19 -18.25 6.02 -9.70
CA LEU A 19 -17.70 5.01 -8.78
C LEU A 19 -18.71 4.58 -7.70
N ASP A 20 -19.50 5.52 -7.17
CA ASP A 20 -20.47 5.25 -6.10
C ASP A 20 -21.55 4.24 -6.50
N ARG A 21 -21.83 4.14 -7.81
CA ARG A 21 -22.82 3.21 -8.38
C ARG A 21 -22.26 1.82 -8.64
N LEU A 22 -20.94 1.65 -8.70
CA LEU A 22 -20.30 0.39 -9.08
C LEU A 22 -20.27 -0.58 -7.91
N THR A 23 -20.73 -1.82 -8.05
CA THR A 23 -20.86 -2.75 -6.92
C THR A 23 -19.92 -3.94 -6.98
N THR A 24 -19.22 -4.13 -8.10
CA THR A 24 -18.28 -5.23 -8.28
C THR A 24 -16.86 -4.75 -8.56
N PRO A 25 -15.83 -5.56 -8.26
CA PRO A 25 -14.45 -5.24 -8.59
C PRO A 25 -14.22 -5.05 -10.10
N GLN A 26 -14.94 -5.81 -10.93
CA GLN A 26 -14.81 -5.73 -12.39
C GLN A 26 -15.35 -4.38 -12.91
N ASP A 27 -16.47 -3.90 -12.38
CA ASP A 27 -17.02 -2.60 -12.78
C ASP A 27 -16.03 -1.46 -12.53
N ILE A 28 -15.31 -1.52 -11.38
CA ILE A 28 -14.27 -0.53 -11.04
C ILE A 28 -13.10 -0.63 -12.01
N ILE A 29 -12.65 -1.85 -12.35
CA ILE A 29 -11.57 -2.07 -13.33
C ILE A 29 -11.95 -1.44 -14.67
N ASP A 30 -13.17 -1.69 -15.15
CA ASP A 30 -13.64 -1.18 -16.43
C ASP A 30 -13.77 0.35 -16.42
N ALA A 31 -14.21 0.94 -15.31
CA ALA A 31 -14.27 2.39 -15.13
C ALA A 31 -12.86 3.02 -15.11
N MET A 32 -11.93 2.44 -14.35
CA MET A 32 -10.54 2.87 -14.30
C MET A 32 -9.88 2.77 -15.67
N GLU A 33 -10.09 1.68 -16.40
CA GLU A 33 -9.58 1.49 -17.75
C GLU A 33 -10.04 2.60 -18.69
N ARG A 34 -11.35 2.87 -18.75
CA ARG A 34 -11.90 3.92 -19.63
C ARG A 34 -11.36 5.31 -19.27
N SER A 35 -11.34 5.64 -17.98
CA SER A 35 -10.97 7.00 -17.55
C SER A 35 -9.46 7.24 -17.61
N PHE A 36 -8.63 6.26 -17.20
CA PHE A 36 -7.18 6.42 -17.20
C PHE A 36 -6.55 6.27 -18.58
N ALA A 37 -7.20 5.57 -19.53
CA ALA A 37 -6.76 5.53 -20.92
C ALA A 37 -6.68 6.92 -21.57
N ARG A 38 -7.51 7.88 -21.12
CA ARG A 38 -7.48 9.28 -21.60
C ARG A 38 -6.19 10.01 -21.26
N PHE A 39 -5.44 9.52 -20.27
CA PHE A 39 -4.15 10.06 -19.84
C PHE A 39 -2.97 9.19 -20.34
N GLY A 40 -3.24 8.22 -21.23
CA GLY A 40 -2.23 7.32 -21.78
C GLY A 40 -1.90 6.10 -20.91
N PHE A 41 -2.61 5.88 -19.80
CA PHE A 41 -2.40 4.67 -19.00
C PHE A 41 -3.06 3.46 -19.65
N GLU A 42 -2.29 2.40 -19.80
CA GLU A 42 -2.71 1.15 -20.44
C GLU A 42 -2.89 0.04 -19.39
N ASN A 43 -2.09 0.11 -18.33
CA ASN A 43 -1.95 -0.91 -17.30
C ASN A 43 -2.03 -0.29 -15.91
N PHE A 44 -2.55 -1.03 -14.94
CA PHE A 44 -2.51 -0.62 -13.54
C PHE A 44 -2.51 -1.80 -12.58
N ILE A 45 -2.04 -1.55 -11.36
CA ILE A 45 -2.22 -2.45 -10.21
C ILE A 45 -2.57 -1.60 -8.98
N MET A 46 -3.51 -2.10 -8.20
CA MET A 46 -3.86 -1.59 -6.88
C MET A 46 -3.56 -2.71 -5.88
N THR A 47 -2.60 -2.49 -5.00
CA THR A 47 -2.08 -3.55 -4.11
C THR A 47 -1.62 -2.99 -2.78
N GLY A 48 -1.74 -3.79 -1.72
CA GLY A 48 -0.96 -3.58 -0.50
C GLY A 48 0.53 -3.69 -0.77
N LEU A 49 1.36 -3.01 0.04
CA LEU A 49 2.81 -3.13 -0.01
C LEU A 49 3.25 -4.32 0.87
N PRO A 50 3.80 -5.40 0.30
CA PRO A 50 4.12 -6.60 1.06
C PRO A 50 5.22 -6.34 2.09
N HIS A 51 4.99 -6.81 3.32
CA HIS A 51 6.07 -7.00 4.30
C HIS A 51 6.91 -8.24 3.94
N PRO A 52 8.12 -8.40 4.50
CA PRO A 52 9.02 -9.51 4.12
C PRO A 52 8.38 -10.91 4.16
N ASP A 53 7.46 -11.14 5.10
CA ASP A 53 6.76 -12.42 5.29
C ASP A 53 5.48 -12.56 4.46
N GLN A 54 5.14 -11.56 3.65
CA GLN A 54 3.93 -11.53 2.84
C GLN A 54 4.25 -11.71 1.37
N ARG A 55 3.25 -12.23 0.65
CA ARG A 55 3.27 -12.37 -0.80
C ARG A 55 2.41 -11.28 -1.41
N ILE A 56 2.91 -10.57 -2.42
CA ILE A 56 2.16 -9.48 -3.06
C ILE A 56 0.82 -9.97 -3.62
N GLU A 57 0.74 -11.23 -4.08
CA GLU A 57 -0.45 -11.84 -4.66
C GLU A 57 -1.66 -11.85 -3.72
N SER A 58 -1.43 -11.96 -2.41
CA SER A 58 -2.51 -11.95 -1.42
C SER A 58 -2.97 -10.54 -1.03
N LEU A 59 -2.29 -9.50 -1.54
CA LEU A 59 -2.52 -8.09 -1.25
C LEU A 59 -3.08 -7.31 -2.44
N VAL A 60 -3.15 -7.92 -3.63
CA VAL A 60 -3.70 -7.29 -4.82
C VAL A 60 -5.21 -7.11 -4.67
N LEU A 61 -5.67 -5.88 -4.80
CA LEU A 61 -7.09 -5.51 -4.81
C LEU A 61 -7.63 -5.58 -6.24
N LEU A 62 -7.05 -4.79 -7.13
CA LEU A 62 -7.43 -4.71 -8.54
C LEU A 62 -6.18 -4.72 -9.41
N LYS A 63 -6.26 -5.28 -10.62
CA LYS A 63 -5.15 -5.22 -11.57
C LYS A 63 -5.65 -5.29 -13.01
N LYS A 64 -4.90 -4.64 -13.88
CA LYS A 64 -4.91 -4.75 -15.33
C LYS A 64 -3.47 -4.78 -15.85
N TRP A 65 -2.62 -5.58 -15.21
CA TRP A 65 -1.28 -5.85 -15.72
C TRP A 65 -1.32 -6.97 -16.76
N PRO A 66 -0.41 -6.96 -17.76
CA PRO A 66 -0.23 -8.10 -18.65
C PRO A 66 0.03 -9.36 -17.83
N ILE A 67 -0.69 -10.44 -18.13
CA ILE A 67 -0.67 -11.64 -17.28
C ILE A 67 0.72 -12.26 -17.16
N ASP A 68 1.51 -12.21 -18.24
CA ASP A 68 2.86 -12.75 -18.26
C ASP A 68 3.84 -11.89 -17.45
N TRP A 69 3.66 -10.56 -17.46
CA TRP A 69 4.39 -9.68 -16.55
C TRP A 69 4.04 -9.97 -15.09
N TYR A 70 2.75 -10.09 -14.76
CA TYR A 70 2.31 -10.38 -13.40
C TYR A 70 2.87 -11.72 -12.88
N ARG A 71 2.87 -12.77 -13.72
CA ARG A 71 3.46 -14.07 -13.38
C ARG A 71 4.97 -13.96 -13.17
N ARG A 72 5.68 -13.27 -14.06
CA ARG A 72 7.13 -13.08 -13.93
C ARG A 72 7.48 -12.31 -12.65
N TYR A 73 6.77 -11.21 -12.40
CA TYR A 73 6.97 -10.35 -11.24
C TYR A 73 6.81 -11.11 -9.92
N THR A 74 5.74 -11.89 -9.81
CA THR A 74 5.42 -12.66 -8.62
C THR A 74 6.34 -13.89 -8.44
N HIS A 75 6.66 -14.59 -9.53
CA HIS A 75 7.57 -15.74 -9.50
C HIS A 75 8.99 -15.33 -9.04
N ASN A 76 9.48 -14.19 -9.52
CA ASN A 76 10.82 -13.71 -9.23
C ASN A 76 10.92 -12.91 -7.91
N GLY A 77 9.81 -12.71 -7.19
CA GLY A 77 9.77 -11.92 -5.96
C GLY A 77 10.26 -10.48 -6.15
N TYR A 78 9.89 -9.88 -7.30
CA TYR A 78 10.36 -8.54 -7.68
C TYR A 78 9.92 -7.45 -6.71
N ASP A 79 8.82 -7.67 -5.97
CA ASP A 79 8.32 -6.74 -4.97
C ASP A 79 9.36 -6.32 -3.92
N ARG A 80 10.30 -7.21 -3.58
CA ARG A 80 11.36 -6.94 -2.59
C ARG A 80 12.45 -6.01 -3.10
N HIS A 81 12.59 -5.90 -4.42
CA HIS A 81 13.65 -5.14 -5.08
C HIS A 81 13.12 -3.96 -5.91
N ASP A 82 11.79 -3.86 -6.04
CA ASP A 82 11.12 -2.87 -6.86
C ASP A 82 11.35 -1.44 -6.31
N PRO A 83 11.99 -0.56 -7.10
CA PRO A 83 12.25 0.81 -6.68
C PRO A 83 10.96 1.62 -6.46
N ILE A 84 9.87 1.28 -7.15
CA ILE A 84 8.56 1.91 -7.00
C ILE A 84 7.97 1.56 -5.64
N ILE A 85 8.01 0.28 -5.25
CA ILE A 85 7.55 -0.16 -3.91
C ILE A 85 8.39 0.50 -2.82
N ARG A 86 9.70 0.56 -3.00
CA ARG A 86 10.59 1.22 -2.04
C ARG A 86 10.24 2.68 -1.84
N LEU A 87 10.02 3.45 -2.92
CA LEU A 87 9.65 4.86 -2.81
C LEU A 87 8.24 5.03 -2.20
N CYS A 88 7.29 4.15 -2.51
CA CYS A 88 5.95 4.18 -1.88
C CYS A 88 6.00 4.13 -0.35
N ARG A 89 6.99 3.43 0.23
CA ARG A 89 7.18 3.36 1.68
C ARG A 89 7.78 4.62 2.30
N GLN A 90 8.29 5.53 1.47
CA GLN A 90 9.06 6.70 1.91
C GLN A 90 8.34 8.02 1.64
N THR A 91 7.20 8.00 0.94
CA THR A 91 6.46 9.21 0.57
C THR A 91 4.95 8.98 0.62
N VAL A 92 4.23 10.08 0.83
CA VAL A 92 2.77 10.18 0.71
C VAL A 92 2.36 10.96 -0.55
N GLN A 93 3.34 11.50 -1.29
CA GLN A 93 3.10 12.24 -2.52
C GLN A 93 3.09 11.27 -3.70
N PRO A 94 2.17 11.42 -4.66
CA PRO A 94 2.25 10.68 -5.90
C PRO A 94 3.51 11.07 -6.69
N PHE A 95 4.08 10.11 -7.42
CA PHE A 95 5.34 10.29 -8.14
C PHE A 95 5.36 9.54 -9.48
N GLU A 96 6.15 10.03 -10.42
CA GLU A 96 6.48 9.32 -11.66
C GLU A 96 7.53 8.24 -11.40
N TRP A 97 7.47 7.12 -12.12
CA TRP A 97 8.44 6.03 -11.97
C TRP A 97 9.91 6.49 -12.15
N SER A 98 10.15 7.55 -12.94
CA SER A 98 11.46 8.17 -13.15
C SER A 98 12.04 8.82 -11.89
N GLU A 99 11.19 9.19 -10.92
CA GLU A 99 11.57 9.78 -9.64
C GLU A 99 12.02 8.71 -8.62
N ALA A 100 11.64 7.45 -8.83
CA ALA A 100 12.08 6.31 -8.03
C ALA A 100 13.53 5.92 -8.38
N ARG A 101 14.48 6.73 -7.91
CA ARG A 101 15.92 6.50 -8.14
C ARG A 101 16.33 5.14 -7.58
N TYR A 102 17.16 4.41 -8.31
CA TYR A 102 17.86 3.22 -7.87
C TYR A 102 19.28 3.27 -8.42
N ASP A 103 20.19 2.62 -7.71
CA ASP A 103 21.56 2.45 -8.15
C ASP A 103 21.68 1.02 -8.72
N PRO A 104 22.03 0.85 -10.01
CA PRO A 104 22.18 -0.46 -10.61
C PRO A 104 23.27 -1.33 -9.98
N GLU A 105 24.27 -0.76 -9.31
CA GLU A 105 25.34 -1.52 -8.66
C GLU A 105 24.84 -2.15 -7.34
N THR A 106 24.13 -1.37 -6.54
CA THR A 106 23.59 -1.83 -5.24
C THR A 106 22.22 -2.50 -5.35
N ASN A 107 21.46 -2.23 -6.43
CA ASN A 107 20.17 -2.86 -6.73
C ASN A 107 20.05 -3.26 -8.22
N PRO A 108 20.83 -4.26 -8.68
CA PRO A 108 20.76 -4.73 -10.07
C PRO A 108 19.39 -5.32 -10.43
N LYS A 109 18.69 -5.90 -9.44
CA LYS A 109 17.35 -6.47 -9.62
C LYS A 109 16.30 -5.37 -9.85
N GLY A 110 16.43 -4.22 -9.18
CA GLY A 110 15.63 -3.04 -9.47
C GLY A 110 15.79 -2.57 -10.93
N ALA A 111 17.03 -2.54 -11.43
CA ALA A 111 17.30 -2.19 -12.83
C ALA A 111 16.71 -3.21 -13.82
N GLU A 112 16.79 -4.50 -13.50
CA GLU A 112 16.15 -5.59 -14.25
C GLU A 112 14.63 -5.40 -14.33
N ILE A 113 13.98 -5.13 -13.20
CA ILE A 113 12.52 -4.90 -13.12
C ILE A 113 12.09 -3.77 -14.07
N MET A 114 12.75 -2.62 -13.98
CA MET A 114 12.38 -1.45 -14.78
C MET A 114 12.58 -1.72 -16.28
N ARG A 115 13.67 -2.38 -16.66
CA ARG A 115 13.94 -2.74 -18.05
C ARG A 115 12.93 -3.76 -18.60
N GLU A 116 12.66 -4.81 -17.85
CA GLU A 116 11.75 -5.86 -18.32
C GLU A 116 10.30 -5.38 -18.39
N ALA A 117 9.87 -4.46 -17.51
CA ALA A 117 8.56 -3.85 -17.60
C ALA A 117 8.33 -3.16 -18.97
N GLU A 118 9.37 -2.58 -19.57
CA GLU A 118 9.28 -1.95 -20.91
C GLU A 118 8.89 -2.95 -22.00
N GLU A 119 9.33 -4.22 -21.91
CA GLU A 119 8.99 -5.29 -22.86
C GLU A 119 7.48 -5.56 -22.90
N PHE A 120 6.77 -5.18 -21.83
CA PHE A 120 5.32 -5.33 -21.67
C PHE A 120 4.55 -4.01 -21.88
N GLY A 121 5.18 -3.00 -22.49
CA GLY A 121 4.56 -1.70 -22.75
C GLY A 121 4.46 -0.79 -21.52
N MET A 122 5.06 -1.19 -20.39
CA MET A 122 5.04 -0.45 -19.13
C MET A 122 6.31 0.40 -19.02
N ARG A 123 6.47 1.36 -19.94
CA ARG A 123 7.69 2.18 -20.05
C ARG A 123 7.72 3.38 -19.12
N GLN A 124 6.59 4.06 -18.98
CA GLN A 124 6.40 5.16 -18.05
C GLN A 124 5.34 4.77 -17.04
N GLY A 125 5.38 5.36 -15.86
CA GLY A 125 4.35 5.14 -14.87
C GLY A 125 4.21 6.25 -13.86
N TYR A 126 3.06 6.24 -13.19
CA TYR A 126 2.69 7.16 -12.13
C TYR A 126 2.13 6.34 -10.99
N CYS A 127 2.64 6.58 -9.80
CA CYS A 127 2.31 5.80 -8.62
C CYS A 127 1.75 6.71 -7.53
N LEU A 128 0.65 6.29 -6.92
CA LEU A 128 0.09 6.89 -5.72
C LEU A 128 0.34 5.98 -4.51
N PRO A 129 1.15 6.41 -3.54
CA PRO A 129 1.24 5.76 -2.23
C PRO A 129 0.00 6.03 -1.38
N ILE A 130 -0.47 5.02 -0.65
CA ILE A 130 -1.65 5.11 0.21
C ILE A 130 -1.28 4.54 1.58
N HIS A 131 -1.32 5.39 2.60
CA HIS A 131 -0.99 5.05 3.98
C HIS A 131 -2.22 5.24 4.87
N GLY A 132 -2.72 4.13 5.43
CA GLY A 132 -3.90 4.11 6.29
C GLY A 132 -3.56 4.24 7.79
N LEU A 133 -4.57 4.59 8.59
CA LEU A 133 -4.43 4.84 10.02
C LEU A 133 -3.97 3.62 10.82
N ASN A 134 -4.24 2.39 10.36
CA ASN A 134 -3.91 1.14 11.05
C ASN A 134 -2.56 0.54 10.59
N GLY A 135 -1.63 1.38 10.11
CA GLY A 135 -0.35 0.91 9.54
C GLY A 135 -0.52 0.17 8.22
N PHE A 136 -1.69 0.33 7.58
CA PHE A 136 -1.95 -0.23 6.26
C PHE A 136 -1.18 0.57 5.23
N GLU A 137 -0.44 -0.12 4.35
CA GLU A 137 0.30 0.49 3.26
C GLU A 137 -0.14 -0.14 1.96
N ALA A 138 -0.47 0.69 0.98
CA ALA A 138 -0.81 0.28 -0.37
C ALA A 138 -0.25 1.26 -1.38
N CYS A 139 -0.36 0.90 -2.65
CA CYS A 139 -0.21 1.82 -3.73
C CYS A 139 -1.18 1.51 -4.86
N LEU A 140 -1.41 2.51 -5.70
CA LEU A 140 -1.93 2.32 -7.03
C LEU A 140 -0.85 2.76 -8.01
N SER A 141 -0.31 1.81 -8.78
CA SER A 141 0.71 2.04 -9.78
C SER A 141 0.10 1.86 -11.16
N MET A 142 0.16 2.90 -11.99
CA MET A 142 -0.34 2.91 -13.36
C MET A 142 0.82 3.10 -14.32
N SER A 143 0.70 2.52 -15.51
CA SER A 143 1.74 2.61 -16.52
C SER A 143 1.21 2.55 -17.94
N GLY A 144 2.04 3.02 -18.87
CA GLY A 144 1.76 3.05 -20.29
C GLY A 144 3.00 3.47 -21.07
N SER A 145 2.85 3.53 -22.38
CA SER A 145 3.95 3.84 -23.29
C SER A 145 4.17 5.35 -23.48
N ALA A 146 3.11 6.16 -23.40
CA ALA A 146 3.16 7.62 -23.55
C ALA A 146 2.11 8.28 -22.63
N LEU A 147 2.55 8.79 -21.48
CA LEU A 147 1.64 9.36 -20.47
C LEU A 147 1.47 10.86 -20.62
N GLU A 148 0.25 11.34 -20.38
CA GLU A 148 -0.09 12.77 -20.33
C GLU A 148 -0.02 13.32 -18.89
N LEU A 149 1.20 13.40 -18.35
CA LEU A 149 1.46 13.88 -16.99
C LEU A 149 1.88 15.35 -16.99
N THR A 150 0.91 16.24 -16.81
CA THR A 150 1.14 17.69 -16.66
C THR A 150 0.84 18.12 -15.22
N PRO A 151 1.34 19.28 -14.78
CA PRO A 151 0.97 19.84 -13.47
C PRO A 151 -0.55 19.99 -13.27
N GLN A 152 -1.33 20.08 -14.35
CA GLN A 152 -2.78 20.20 -14.33
C GLN A 152 -3.50 18.84 -14.26
N THR A 153 -2.95 17.78 -14.86
CA THR A 153 -3.57 16.44 -14.84
C THR A 153 -3.26 15.67 -13.56
N LYS A 154 -2.08 15.87 -12.96
CA LYS A 154 -1.65 15.16 -11.74
C LYS A 154 -2.64 15.29 -10.57
N PRO A 155 -3.19 16.48 -10.23
CA PRO A 155 -4.19 16.59 -9.17
C PRO A 155 -5.49 15.83 -9.44
N ALA A 156 -5.97 15.86 -10.70
CA ALA A 156 -7.15 15.12 -11.11
C ALA A 156 -6.93 13.60 -10.99
N LEU A 157 -5.78 13.11 -11.51
CA LEU A 157 -5.38 11.71 -11.38
C LEU A 157 -5.25 11.26 -9.94
N HIS A 158 -4.65 12.09 -9.07
CA HIS A 158 -4.54 11.80 -7.65
C HIS A 158 -5.94 11.63 -7.03
N LEU A 159 -6.86 12.57 -7.28
CA LEU A 159 -8.22 12.51 -6.77
C LEU A 159 -8.93 11.24 -7.25
N MET A 160 -8.96 11.00 -8.56
CA MET A 160 -9.58 9.81 -9.15
C MET A 160 -9.03 8.52 -8.54
N THR A 161 -7.71 8.43 -8.39
CA THR A 161 -7.03 7.25 -7.83
C THR A 161 -7.42 7.01 -6.37
N MET A 162 -7.52 8.07 -5.55
CA MET A 162 -7.96 7.96 -4.15
C MET A 162 -9.39 7.44 -4.04
N TYR A 163 -10.32 7.98 -4.83
CA TYR A 163 -11.71 7.53 -4.80
C TYR A 163 -11.87 6.10 -5.34
N ALA A 164 -11.14 5.75 -6.40
CA ALA A 164 -11.12 4.38 -6.93
C ALA A 164 -10.62 3.38 -5.87
N PHE A 165 -9.54 3.75 -5.15
CA PHE A 165 -9.02 2.94 -4.05
C PHE A 165 -10.04 2.76 -2.93
N GLU A 166 -10.67 3.84 -2.48
CA GLU A 166 -11.69 3.78 -1.44
C GLU A 166 -12.85 2.87 -1.87
N ARG A 167 -13.35 3.03 -3.09
CA ARG A 167 -14.44 2.20 -3.60
C ARG A 167 -14.06 0.73 -3.69
N ALA A 168 -12.87 0.44 -4.21
CA ALA A 168 -12.34 -0.92 -4.27
C ALA A 168 -12.22 -1.53 -2.87
N ARG A 169 -11.72 -0.76 -1.89
CA ARG A 169 -11.61 -1.20 -0.50
C ARG A 169 -12.97 -1.52 0.11
N LEU A 170 -13.99 -0.69 -0.11
CA LEU A 170 -15.35 -0.93 0.41
C LEU A 170 -15.99 -2.21 -0.15
N ILE A 171 -15.68 -2.57 -1.39
CA ILE A 171 -16.22 -3.77 -2.05
C ILE A 171 -15.42 -5.03 -1.70
N LEU A 172 -14.08 -4.93 -1.65
CA LEU A 172 -13.17 -6.07 -1.55
C LEU A 172 -12.69 -6.37 -0.13
N ALA A 173 -12.55 -5.35 0.71
CA ALA A 173 -11.99 -5.54 2.04
C ALA A 173 -13.10 -5.83 3.04
N PRO A 174 -13.04 -6.95 3.79
CA PRO A 174 -13.77 -7.04 5.05
C PRO A 174 -13.26 -5.92 5.96
N SER A 175 -14.18 -5.37 6.78
CA SER A 175 -13.96 -4.40 7.85
C SER A 175 -12.55 -4.44 8.47
N PRO A 176 -11.95 -3.30 8.89
CA PRO A 176 -10.60 -3.22 9.47
C PRO A 176 -10.32 -4.43 10.37
N ARG A 177 -9.23 -5.16 10.07
CA ARG A 177 -8.84 -6.35 10.83
C ARG A 177 -8.90 -6.00 12.32
N PRO A 178 -9.72 -6.69 13.13
CA PRO A 178 -9.87 -6.35 14.53
C PRO A 178 -8.49 -6.41 15.20
N ASN A 179 -8.19 -5.41 16.03
CA ASN A 179 -6.96 -5.41 16.81
C ASN A 179 -6.93 -6.71 17.63
N PRO A 180 -5.95 -7.62 17.40
CA PRO A 180 -5.94 -8.92 18.07
C PRO A 180 -5.61 -8.78 19.56
N LEU A 181 -5.06 -7.62 19.96
CA LEU A 181 -4.62 -7.35 21.31
C LEU A 181 -5.74 -6.82 22.19
N THR A 182 -5.81 -7.32 23.41
CA THR A 182 -6.64 -6.73 24.46
C THR A 182 -6.07 -5.37 24.90
N ALA A 183 -6.88 -4.54 25.56
CA ALA A 183 -6.40 -3.27 26.11
C ALA A 183 -5.20 -3.44 27.06
N ARG A 184 -5.20 -4.51 27.88
CA ARG A 184 -4.10 -4.80 28.81
C ARG A 184 -2.83 -5.27 28.12
N GLU A 185 -2.97 -6.05 27.05
CA GLU A 185 -1.83 -6.42 26.21
C GLU A 185 -1.22 -5.19 25.53
N GLN A 186 -2.06 -4.27 25.03
CA GLN A 186 -1.61 -3.01 24.44
C GLN A 186 -0.89 -2.13 25.47
N GLU A 187 -1.46 -1.91 26.66
CA GLU A 187 -0.81 -1.16 27.74
C GLU A 187 0.53 -1.77 28.15
N SER A 188 0.58 -3.10 28.30
CA SER A 188 1.82 -3.80 28.66
C SER A 188 2.91 -3.61 27.60
N LEU A 189 2.54 -3.69 26.31
CA LEU A 189 3.49 -3.43 25.22
C LEU A 189 3.87 -1.95 25.08
N ARG A 190 2.96 -1.00 25.38
CA ARG A 190 3.29 0.45 25.40
C ARG A 190 4.39 0.75 26.43
N TRP A 191 4.24 0.27 27.65
CA TRP A 191 5.27 0.46 28.69
C TRP A 191 6.58 -0.25 28.35
N ALA A 192 6.50 -1.44 27.75
CA ALA A 192 7.68 -2.13 27.24
C ALA A 192 8.37 -1.34 26.11
N ALA A 193 7.62 -0.67 25.23
CA ALA A 193 8.15 0.20 24.18
C ALA A 193 8.88 1.42 24.74
N LEU A 194 8.39 1.95 25.87
CA LEU A 194 9.05 3.02 26.64
C LEU A 194 10.21 2.52 27.51
N GLY A 195 10.60 1.25 27.39
CA GLY A 195 11.77 0.67 28.07
C GLY A 195 11.51 0.20 29.51
N LYS A 196 10.26 0.12 29.97
CA LYS A 196 9.94 -0.35 31.33
C LYS A 196 10.13 -1.86 31.48
N SER A 197 10.56 -2.27 32.67
CA SER A 197 10.60 -3.68 33.06
C SER A 197 9.19 -4.20 33.37
N ALA A 198 9.02 -5.53 33.44
CA ALA A 198 7.73 -6.12 33.81
C ALA A 198 7.34 -5.78 35.27
N ALA A 199 8.33 -5.63 36.16
CA ALA A 199 8.14 -5.19 37.53
C ALA A 199 7.63 -3.74 37.59
N ASP A 200 8.34 -2.80 36.96
CA ASP A 200 7.93 -1.38 36.92
C ASP A 200 6.53 -1.22 36.29
N THR A 201 6.27 -1.96 35.21
CA THR A 201 4.97 -1.93 34.52
C THR A 201 3.86 -2.45 35.44
N GLY A 202 4.16 -3.48 36.25
CA GLY A 202 3.23 -4.02 37.24
C GLY A 202 2.88 -2.98 38.30
N GLU A 203 3.87 -2.27 38.83
CA GLU A 203 3.67 -1.17 39.77
C GLU A 203 2.81 -0.05 39.15
N ILE A 204 3.10 0.35 37.91
CA ILE A 204 2.35 1.39 37.19
C ILE A 204 0.89 0.99 36.95
N LEU A 205 0.65 -0.27 36.55
CA LEU A 205 -0.70 -0.75 36.18
C LEU A 205 -1.48 -1.35 37.36
N GLY A 206 -0.89 -1.42 38.56
CA GLY A 206 -1.51 -1.98 39.76
C GLY A 206 -1.70 -3.49 39.70
N VAL A 207 -0.81 -4.23 39.04
CA VAL A 207 -0.85 -5.69 38.90
C VAL A 207 0.53 -6.31 39.16
N THR A 208 0.59 -7.63 39.33
CA THR A 208 1.88 -8.30 39.60
C THR A 208 2.76 -8.37 38.35
N GLU A 209 4.09 -8.40 38.52
CA GLU A 209 5.06 -8.65 37.44
C GLU A 209 4.71 -9.90 36.61
N ARG A 210 4.26 -10.96 37.29
CA ARG A 210 3.81 -12.20 36.65
C ARG A 210 2.62 -11.95 35.71
N THR A 211 1.70 -11.06 36.08
CA THR A 211 0.53 -10.72 35.25
C THR A 211 0.97 -9.96 34.00
N ILE A 212 1.88 -9.00 34.12
CA ILE A 212 2.47 -8.30 32.96
C ILE A 212 3.18 -9.28 32.03
N THR A 213 3.98 -10.20 32.58
CA THR A 213 4.68 -11.23 31.81
C THR A 213 3.71 -12.13 31.04
N ALA A 214 2.55 -12.45 31.64
CA ALA A 214 1.50 -13.22 30.98
C ALA A 214 0.84 -12.42 29.84
N HIS A 215 0.53 -11.14 30.04
CA HIS A 215 0.01 -10.27 28.97
C HIS A 215 0.99 -10.14 27.80
N ILE A 216 2.28 -9.89 28.07
CA ILE A 216 3.31 -9.80 27.03
C ILE A 216 3.44 -11.14 26.29
N SER A 217 3.45 -12.27 27.00
CA SER A 217 3.50 -13.60 26.38
C SER A 217 2.29 -13.86 25.47
N SER A 218 1.07 -13.50 25.90
CA SER A 218 -0.13 -13.62 25.08
C SER A 218 -0.05 -12.74 23.83
N ALA A 219 0.43 -11.50 23.99
CA ALA A 219 0.65 -10.59 22.87
C ALA A 219 1.69 -11.14 21.87
N CYS A 220 2.78 -11.74 22.34
CA CYS A 220 3.76 -12.41 21.47
C CYS A 220 3.12 -13.49 20.61
N ILE A 221 2.25 -14.33 21.19
CA ILE A 221 1.54 -15.39 20.46
C ILE A 221 0.60 -14.77 19.40
N LYS A 222 -0.23 -13.80 19.80
CA LYS A 222 -1.19 -13.13 18.92
C LYS A 222 -0.52 -12.39 17.76
N LEU A 223 0.66 -11.82 18.02
CA LEU A 223 1.46 -11.11 17.04
C LEU A 223 2.47 -12.01 16.34
N ASN A 224 2.44 -13.34 16.52
CA ASN A 224 3.44 -14.26 15.98
C ASN A 224 4.88 -13.70 16.12
N ALA A 225 5.24 -13.29 17.33
CA ALA A 225 6.49 -12.63 17.65
C ALA A 225 7.35 -13.53 18.55
N ALA A 226 8.65 -13.58 18.25
CA ALA A 226 9.60 -14.46 18.93
C ALA A 226 9.92 -14.04 20.38
N ASN A 227 9.79 -12.76 20.71
CA ASN A 227 10.07 -12.22 22.04
C ASN A 227 9.41 -10.84 22.24
N LYS A 228 9.54 -10.28 23.46
CA LYS A 228 8.98 -8.97 23.83
C LYS A 228 9.38 -7.86 22.86
N THR A 229 10.65 -7.77 22.49
CA THR A 229 11.16 -6.72 21.60
C THR A 229 10.56 -6.86 20.20
N HIS A 230 10.50 -8.09 19.67
CA HIS A 230 9.84 -8.37 18.40
C HIS A 230 8.34 -8.05 18.48
N ALA A 231 7.66 -8.35 19.59
CA ALA A 231 6.25 -8.01 19.78
C ALA A 231 6.00 -6.49 19.82
N VAL A 232 6.85 -5.74 20.52
CA VAL A 232 6.81 -4.26 20.52
C VAL A 232 7.01 -3.71 19.11
N ALA A 233 8.03 -4.19 18.39
CA ALA A 233 8.32 -3.76 17.03
C ALA A 233 7.13 -4.01 16.10
N ARG A 234 6.52 -5.20 16.16
CA ARG A 234 5.33 -5.53 15.36
C ARG A 234 4.10 -4.70 15.76
N ALA A 235 3.89 -4.48 17.06
CA ALA A 235 2.75 -3.71 17.53
C ALA A 235 2.84 -2.24 17.12
N LEU A 236 4.02 -1.62 17.18
CA LEU A 236 4.23 -0.25 16.68
C LEU A 236 4.08 -0.18 15.15
N HIS A 237 4.70 -1.13 14.45
CA HIS A 237 4.66 -1.21 12.99
C HIS A 237 3.22 -1.32 12.44
N HIS A 238 2.40 -2.16 13.07
CA HIS A 238 0.98 -2.32 12.73
C HIS A 238 0.07 -1.28 13.41
N ARG A 239 0.63 -0.27 14.08
CA ARG A 239 -0.11 0.76 14.84
C ARG A 239 -1.16 0.20 15.81
N LEU A 240 -0.85 -0.94 16.43
CA LEU A 240 -1.67 -1.55 17.49
C LEU A 240 -1.42 -0.90 18.85
N ILE A 241 -0.29 -0.20 18.98
CA ILE A 241 0.09 0.63 20.12
C ILE A 241 0.74 1.93 19.60
N GLU A 242 0.76 2.95 20.46
CA GLU A 242 1.32 4.28 20.19
C GLU A 242 2.44 4.55 21.21
N MET A 243 3.40 5.41 20.85
CA MET A 243 4.47 5.90 21.73
C MET A 243 4.10 7.24 22.37
#